data_AF-A0A2E6RMT8-F1
#
_entry.id   AF-A0A2E6RMT8-F1
#
_cell.length_a   1.000
_cell.length_b   1.000
_cell.length_c   1.000
_cell.angle_alpha   90.00
_cell.angle_beta   90.00
_cell.angle_gamma   90.00
#
_symmetry.space_group_name_H-M   'P 1'
#
loop_
_entity.id
_entity.type
_entity.pdbx_description
1 polymer ?
#
loop_
_entity_poly.entity_id
_entity_poly.type
_entity_poly.pdbx_seq_one_letter_code
_entity_poly.pdbx_strand_id
1 'polypeptide(L)'
;MNLLDISLIFSITFCSVVSGFIFTYAIVVMPGLSNLNYKVFIRVFQVTDAVIQNNQPILMFTWIGSSVSLLSTILTSVVDFELSDIRENK
;
A
#
# COMPACT_ATOMS: atom_id res chain seq x y z
N MET A 1 -13.77 -2.39 20.36
CA MET A 1 -12.79 -2.64 19.29
C MET A 1 -11.46 -2.84 19.97
N ASN A 2 -10.89 -4.02 19.81
CA ASN A 2 -9.60 -4.36 20.39
C ASN A 2 -8.47 -3.79 19.53
N LEU A 3 -7.25 -3.87 20.04
CA LEU A 3 -6.08 -3.30 19.36
C LEU A 3 -5.84 -3.98 18.00
N LEU A 4 -6.07 -5.30 17.92
CA LEU A 4 -6.08 -6.05 16.67
C LEU A 4 -7.11 -5.51 15.68
N ASP A 5 -8.37 -5.30 16.10
CA ASP A 5 -9.43 -4.79 15.20
C ASP A 5 -9.04 -3.44 14.58
N ILE A 6 -8.48 -2.53 15.39
CA ILE A 6 -8.05 -1.21 14.95
C ILE A 6 -6.90 -1.33 13.94
N SER A 7 -5.88 -2.13 14.26
CA SER A 7 -4.71 -2.37 13.40
C SER A 7 -5.12 -2.95 12.04
N LEU A 8 -6.05 -3.90 12.05
CA LEU A 8 -6.55 -4.58 10.86
C LEU A 8 -7.35 -3.62 9.95
N ILE A 9 -8.20 -2.76 10.52
CA ILE A 9 -8.93 -1.73 9.75
C ILE A 9 -7.98 -0.75 9.08
N PHE A 10 -6.95 -0.28 9.79
CA PHE A 10 -5.92 0.57 9.21
C PHE A 10 -5.18 -0.15 8.08
N SER A 11 -4.83 -1.42 8.29
CA SER A 11 -4.10 -2.20 7.29
C SER A 11 -4.92 -2.39 6.02
N ILE A 12 -6.19 -2.77 6.13
CA ILE A 12 -7.09 -2.90 4.98
C ILE A 12 -7.19 -1.55 4.26
N THR A 13 -7.42 -0.47 5.00
CA THR A 13 -7.62 0.86 4.40
C THR A 13 -6.37 1.32 3.64
N PHE A 14 -5.18 1.26 4.25
CA PHE A 14 -3.95 1.66 3.58
C PHE A 14 -3.60 0.74 2.40
N CYS A 15 -3.77 -0.58 2.54
CA CYS A 15 -3.54 -1.52 1.44
C CYS A 15 -4.51 -1.30 0.29
N SER A 16 -5.79 -1.03 0.55
CA SER A 16 -6.78 -0.71 -0.47
C SER A 16 -6.44 0.59 -1.21
N VAL A 17 -5.97 1.62 -0.50
CA VAL A 17 -5.52 2.88 -1.12
C VAL A 17 -4.31 2.66 -2.04
N VAL A 18 -3.29 1.94 -1.56
CA VAL A 18 -2.09 1.62 -2.38
C VAL A 18 -2.47 0.79 -3.60
N SER A 19 -3.34 -0.21 -3.42
CA SER A 19 -3.87 -1.02 -4.53
C SER A 19 -4.62 -0.17 -5.55
N GLY A 20 -5.46 0.78 -5.11
CA GLY A 20 -6.19 1.69 -5.99
C GLY A 20 -5.28 2.58 -6.84
N PHE A 21 -4.18 3.07 -6.28
CA PHE A 21 -3.18 3.83 -7.05
C PHE A 21 -2.52 2.98 -8.13
N ILE A 22 -2.05 1.78 -7.77
CA ILE A 22 -1.39 0.86 -8.72
C ILE A 22 -2.38 0.41 -9.81
N PHE A 23 -3.62 0.10 -9.42
CA PHE A 23 -4.68 -0.34 -10.33
C PHE A 23 -5.06 0.74 -11.34
N THR A 24 -5.23 1.98 -10.88
CA THR A 24 -5.51 3.13 -11.75
C THR A 24 -4.37 3.34 -12.74
N TYR A 25 -3.13 3.24 -12.27
CA TYR A 25 -1.97 3.36 -13.14
C TYR A 25 -1.92 2.25 -14.19
N ALA A 26 -2.23 1.01 -13.81
CA ALA A 26 -2.19 -0.14 -14.70
C ALA A 26 -3.31 -0.14 -15.76
N ILE A 27 -4.54 0.26 -15.41
CA ILE A 27 -5.70 0.16 -16.31
C ILE A 27 -5.94 1.43 -17.12
N VAL A 28 -5.70 2.60 -16.55
CA VAL A 28 -6.01 3.88 -17.20
C VAL A 28 -4.75 4.52 -17.74
N VAL A 29 -3.74 4.73 -16.90
CA VAL A 29 -2.56 5.52 -17.27
C VAL A 29 -1.69 4.80 -18.29
N MET A 30 -1.30 3.55 -18.01
CA MET A 30 -0.41 2.79 -18.89
C MET A 30 -0.98 2.55 -20.29
N PRO A 31 -2.24 2.10 -20.45
CA PRO A 31 -2.87 1.98 -21.77
C PRO A 31 -3.06 3.33 -22.46
N GLY A 32 -3.33 4.40 -21.71
CA GLY A 32 -3.38 5.76 -22.24
C GLY A 32 -2.03 6.19 -22.84
N LEU A 33 -0.94 5.95 -22.11
CA LEU A 33 0.42 6.27 -22.56
C LEU A 33 0.83 5.42 -23.77
N SER A 34 0.47 4.13 -23.81
CA SER A 34 0.86 3.24 -24.92
C SER A 34 0.29 3.63 -26.28
N ASN A 35 -0.76 4.46 -26.32
CA ASN A 35 -1.32 4.99 -27.57
C ASN A 35 -0.47 6.12 -28.19
N LEU A 36 0.58 6.58 -27.52
CA LEU A 36 1.47 7.63 -28.03
C LEU A 36 2.54 7.08 -28.98
N ASN A 37 3.07 7.92 -29.87
CA ASN A 37 4.22 7.56 -30.69
C ASN A 37 5.44 7.24 -29.81
N TYR A 38 6.25 6.23 -30.18
CA TYR A 38 7.39 5.73 -29.40
C TYR A 38 8.26 6.81 -28.75
N LYS A 39 8.67 7.85 -29.49
CA LYS A 39 9.52 8.92 -28.94
C LYS A 39 8.82 9.74 -27.85
N VAL A 40 7.52 9.96 -28.01
CA VAL A 40 6.68 10.69 -27.05
C VAL A 40 6.35 9.80 -25.86
N PHE A 41 6.05 8.52 -26.08
CA PHE A 41 5.83 7.53 -25.04
C PHE A 41 7.01 7.47 -24.07
N ILE A 42 8.23 7.27 -24.57
CA ILE A 42 9.42 7.16 -23.71
C ILE A 42 9.65 8.45 -22.93
N ARG A 43 9.47 9.63 -23.54
CA ARG A 43 9.61 10.91 -22.84
C ARG A 43 8.58 11.06 -21.72
N VAL A 44 7.29 10.79 -22.00
CA VAL A 44 6.22 10.94 -21.01
C VAL A 44 6.35 9.90 -19.90
N PHE A 45 6.73 8.67 -20.24
CA PHE A 45 7.03 7.63 -19.26
C PHE A 45 8.18 8.05 -18.34
N GLN A 46 9.30 8.56 -18.89
CA GLN A 46 10.42 9.05 -18.08
C GLN A 46 10.05 10.19 -17.14
N VAL A 47 9.29 11.18 -17.61
CA VAL A 47 8.87 12.31 -16.76
C VAL A 47 7.92 11.84 -15.66
N THR A 48 7.02 10.91 -15.96
CA THR A 48 6.09 10.32 -14.98
C THR A 48 6.83 9.47 -13.95
N ASP A 49 7.76 8.64 -14.41
CA ASP A 49 8.56 7.77 -13.54
C ASP A 49 9.52 8.56 -12.66
N ALA A 50 10.08 9.67 -13.16
CA ALA A 50 10.88 10.59 -12.35
C ALA A 50 10.09 11.19 -11.18
N VAL A 51 8.79 11.45 -11.37
CA VAL A 51 7.91 11.90 -10.27
C VAL A 51 7.76 10.80 -9.22
N ILE A 52 7.54 9.54 -9.64
CA ILE A 52 7.44 8.39 -8.73
C ILE A 52 8.76 8.17 -7.98
N GLN A 53 9.89 8.24 -8.68
CA GLN A 53 11.23 8.04 -8.11
C GLN A 53 11.68 9.19 -7.19
N ASN A 54 11.12 10.40 -7.34
CA ASN A 54 11.49 11.56 -6.53
C ASN A 54 10.81 11.57 -5.14
N ASN A 55 10.50 10.39 -4.57
CA ASN A 55 9.89 10.22 -3.24
C ASN A 55 8.70 11.15 -2.99
N GLN A 56 7.77 11.24 -3.96
CA GLN A 56 6.58 12.07 -3.82
C GLN A 56 5.90 11.81 -2.47
N PRO A 57 5.70 12.84 -1.64
CA PRO A 57 5.43 12.65 -0.21
C PRO A 57 4.13 11.88 0.03
N ILE A 58 3.11 12.07 -0.81
CA ILE A 58 1.82 11.37 -0.72
C ILE A 58 1.98 9.88 -1.07
N LEU A 59 2.73 9.57 -2.15
CA LEU A 59 3.02 8.20 -2.54
C LEU A 59 3.85 7.50 -1.45
N MET A 60 4.86 8.19 -0.94
CA MET A 60 5.73 7.67 0.12
C MET A 60 4.95 7.41 1.41
N PHE A 61 4.08 8.35 1.80
CA PHE A 61 3.22 8.21 2.99
C PHE A 61 2.28 7.01 2.89
N THR A 62 1.62 6.85 1.75
CA THR A 62 0.68 5.72 1.55
C THR A 62 1.41 4.38 1.47
N TRP A 63 2.56 4.33 0.81
CA TRP A 63 3.33 3.11 0.65
C TRP A 63 3.98 2.65 1.97
N ILE A 64 4.68 3.56 2.66
CA ILE A 64 5.26 3.29 3.99
C ILE A 64 4.15 3.01 5.01
N GLY A 65 3.07 3.80 5.00
CA GLY A 65 1.94 3.62 5.88
C GLY A 65 1.31 2.23 5.76
N SER A 66 1.13 1.73 4.53
CA SER A 66 0.62 0.37 4.31
C SER A 66 1.56 -0.71 4.85
N SER A 67 2.87 -0.54 4.64
CA SER A 67 3.88 -1.50 5.10
C SER A 67 3.94 -1.56 6.63
N VAL A 68 3.94 -0.39 7.27
CA VAL A 68 3.93 -0.27 8.75
C VAL A 68 2.64 -0.85 9.33
N SER A 69 1.49 -0.56 8.71
CA SER A 69 0.20 -1.06 9.19
C SER A 69 0.08 -2.59 9.11
N LEU A 70 0.61 -3.20 8.05
CA LEU A 70 0.68 -4.65 7.92
C LEU A 70 1.56 -5.27 9.02
N LEU A 71 2.76 -4.72 9.22
CA LEU A 71 3.67 -5.19 10.26
C LEU A 71 3.05 -5.06 11.65
N SER A 72 2.36 -3.95 11.93
CA SER A 72 1.63 -3.75 13.18
C SER A 72 0.55 -4.80 13.36
N THR A 73 -0.22 -5.13 12.31
CA THR A 73 -1.28 -6.14 12.38
C THR A 73 -0.71 -7.52 12.73
N ILE A 74 0.40 -7.91 12.08
CA ILE A 74 1.09 -9.17 12.38
C ILE A 74 1.51 -9.22 13.84
N LEU A 75 2.19 -8.18 14.34
CA LEU A 75 2.63 -8.11 15.74
C LEU A 75 1.45 -8.23 16.70
N THR A 76 0.37 -7.50 16.45
CA THR A 76 -0.80 -7.51 17.33
C THR A 76 -1.53 -8.84 17.31
N SER A 77 -1.55 -9.54 16.16
CA SER A 77 -2.13 -10.87 16.04
C SER A 77 -1.35 -11.92 16.81
N VAL A 78 -0.01 -11.85 16.80
CA VAL A 78 0.85 -12.77 17.56
C VAL A 78 0.65 -12.54 19.06
N VAL A 79 0.63 -11.28 19.51
CA VAL A 79 0.43 -10.96 20.93
C VAL A 79 -0.95 -11.40 21.42
N ASP A 80 -2.01 -11.16 20.64
CA ASP A 80 -3.37 -11.58 21.00
C ASP A 80 -3.50 -13.11 21.03
N PHE A 81 -2.83 -13.82 20.11
CA PHE A 81 -2.80 -15.29 20.10
C PHE A 81 -2.16 -15.87 21.37
N GLU A 82 -0.96 -15.41 21.73
CA GLU A 82 -0.26 -15.85 22.96
C GLU A 82 -1.08 -15.54 24.23
N LEU A 83 -1.73 -14.36 24.28
CA LEU A 83 -2.56 -13.98 25.42
C LEU A 83 -3.81 -14.87 25.56
N SER A 84 -4.36 -15.34 24.42
CA SER A 84 -5.50 -16.24 24.40
C SER A 84 -5.13 -17.65 24.87
N ASP A 85 -3.97 -18.18 24.46
CA ASP A 85 -3.48 -19.50 24.86
C ASP A 85 -3.22 -19.58 26.38
N ILE A 86 -2.57 -18.56 26.95
CA ILE A 86 -2.35 -18.44 28.41
C ILE A 86 -3.68 -18.41 29.19
N ARG A 87 -4.73 -17.82 28.61
CA ARG A 87 -6.04 -17.73 29.25
C ARG A 87 -6.82 -19.04 29.20
N GLU A 88 -6.63 -19.85 28.17
CA GLU A 88 -7.30 -21.16 28.04
C GLU A 88 -6.62 -22.24 28.90
N ASN A 89 -5.31 -22.12 29.13
CA ASN A 89 -4.52 -23.06 29.96
C ASN A 89 -4.55 -22.77 31.47
N LYS A 90 -5.42 -21.86 31.93
CA LYS A 90 -5.58 -21.49 33.35
C LYS A 90 -7.00 -21.75 33.84
#